data_AF-A0A1D1VBF6-F1
#
_entry.id   AF-A0A1D1VBF6-F1
#
_cell.length_a   1.000
_cell.length_b   1.000
_cell.length_c   1.000
_cell.angle_alpha   90.00
_cell.angle_beta   90.00
_cell.angle_gamma   90.00
#
_symmetry.space_group_name_H-M   'P 1'
#
loop_
_entity.id
_entity.type
_entity.pdbx_description
1 polymer ?
#
loop_
_entity_poly.entity_id
_entity_poly.type
_entity_poly.pdbx_seq_one_letter_code
_entity_poly.pdbx_strand_id
1 'polypeptide(L)'
;MPQGSSKSGPLTDTDIGGLTLWIVGFLCEFFADLQKYKFKQDSNNDDRFCTKDLWTWSRHPNYFGEIIQWWGIFTIYTETIREPWMWIGIISPLFITCLLLFLQVPALEQHSDVRFASIEEYQDYKHSTSPIIPMPPELYVGIPDFLKKLLLFELPFYDHIPDDAKPKEPQKTLPRSSRRDMDMPF
;
A
#
# COMPACT_ATOMS: atom_id res chain seq x y z
N MET A 1 21.18 -6.37 -45.50
CA MET A 1 20.64 -6.57 -44.13
C MET A 1 21.68 -6.04 -43.16
N PRO A 2 21.43 -4.99 -42.37
CA PRO A 2 22.40 -4.62 -41.35
C PRO A 2 22.31 -5.70 -40.26
N GLN A 3 23.41 -6.43 -40.13
CA GLN A 3 23.67 -7.39 -39.07
C GLN A 3 23.41 -6.71 -37.72
N GLY A 4 22.41 -7.16 -36.98
CA GLY A 4 22.20 -6.77 -35.59
C GLY A 4 23.40 -7.24 -34.79
N SER A 5 24.32 -6.32 -34.48
CA SER A 5 25.41 -6.58 -33.56
C SER A 5 24.81 -6.87 -32.19
N SER A 6 24.67 -8.16 -31.88
CA SER A 6 24.48 -8.66 -30.52
C SER A 6 25.71 -8.24 -29.73
N LYS A 7 25.63 -7.08 -29.07
CA LYS A 7 26.55 -6.76 -27.98
C LYS A 7 26.05 -7.52 -26.76
N SER A 8 26.56 -8.74 -26.56
CA SER A 8 26.65 -9.31 -25.21
C SER A 8 27.71 -8.49 -24.44
N GLY A 9 27.30 -7.30 -24.00
CA GLY A 9 28.08 -6.43 -23.14
C GLY A 9 27.97 -6.86 -21.67
N PRO A 10 28.82 -6.30 -20.78
CA PRO A 10 28.62 -6.39 -19.34
C PRO A 10 27.24 -5.87 -18.93
N LEU A 11 26.70 -6.33 -17.80
CA LEU A 11 25.48 -5.77 -17.20
C LEU A 11 25.61 -4.25 -17.06
N THR A 12 24.59 -3.52 -17.53
CA THR A 12 24.52 -2.07 -17.39
C THR A 12 24.05 -1.67 -15.98
N ASP A 13 24.25 -0.42 -15.58
CA ASP A 13 23.75 0.10 -14.31
C ASP A 13 22.22 -0.01 -14.21
N THR A 14 21.53 0.15 -15.35
CA THR A 14 20.08 0.00 -15.46
C THR A 14 19.65 -1.45 -15.28
N ASP A 15 20.40 -2.42 -15.83
CA ASP A 15 20.15 -3.85 -15.59
C ASP A 15 20.27 -4.19 -14.10
N ILE A 16 21.31 -3.68 -13.45
CA ILE A 16 21.54 -3.88 -12.01
C ILE A 16 20.41 -3.23 -11.19
N GLY A 17 20.04 -1.99 -11.54
CA GLY A 17 18.97 -1.25 -10.86
C GLY A 17 17.62 -1.95 -10.98
N GLY A 18 17.23 -2.33 -12.19
CA GLY A 18 15.97 -3.02 -12.43
C GLY A 18 15.93 -4.44 -11.86
N LEU A 19 17.05 -5.18 -11.88
CA LEU A 19 17.16 -6.47 -11.20
C LEU A 19 17.06 -6.33 -9.68
N THR A 20 17.68 -5.29 -9.11
CA THR A 20 17.58 -4.99 -7.67
C THR A 20 16.13 -4.70 -7.27
N LEU A 21 15.44 -3.84 -8.04
CA LEU A 21 14.01 -3.59 -7.83
C LEU A 21 13.22 -4.89 -7.89
N TRP A 22 13.43 -5.69 -8.94
CA TRP A 22 12.72 -6.96 -9.10
C TRP A 22 12.95 -7.91 -7.92
N ILE A 23 14.20 -8.10 -7.48
CA ILE A 23 14.51 -8.96 -6.32
C ILE A 23 13.86 -8.44 -5.05
N VAL A 24 13.92 -7.14 -4.77
CA VAL A 24 13.28 -6.53 -3.60
C VAL A 24 11.77 -6.73 -3.63
N GLY A 25 11.14 -6.50 -4.78
CA GLY A 25 9.71 -6.70 -4.97
C GLY A 25 9.30 -8.16 -4.79
N PHE A 26 10.06 -9.08 -5.39
CA PHE A 26 9.83 -10.53 -5.27
C PHE A 26 9.95 -11.00 -3.82
N LEU A 27 10.99 -10.59 -3.10
CA LEU A 27 11.15 -10.95 -1.69
C LEU A 27 10.00 -10.38 -0.84
N CYS A 28 9.60 -9.13 -1.09
CA CYS A 28 8.48 -8.53 -0.39
C CYS A 28 7.17 -9.30 -0.61
N GLU A 29 6.85 -9.63 -1.86
CA GLU A 29 5.68 -10.45 -2.22
C GLU A 29 5.74 -11.83 -1.58
N PHE A 30 6.84 -12.54 -1.78
CA PHE A 30 7.03 -13.90 -1.27
C PHE A 30 6.88 -13.97 0.26
N PHE A 31 7.52 -13.05 1.00
CA PHE A 31 7.41 -13.05 2.45
C PHE A 31 6.03 -12.61 2.93
N ALA A 32 5.41 -11.62 2.29
CA ALA A 32 4.06 -11.17 2.62
C ALA A 32 3.04 -12.31 2.47
N ASP A 33 3.10 -13.04 1.37
CA ASP A 33 2.21 -14.17 1.11
C ASP A 33 2.49 -15.34 2.03
N LEU A 34 3.76 -15.65 2.30
CA LEU A 34 4.14 -16.70 3.25
C LEU A 34 3.63 -16.39 4.67
N GLN A 35 3.73 -15.12 5.10
CA GLN A 35 3.21 -14.65 6.38
C GLN A 35 1.69 -14.81 6.44
N LYS A 36 0.97 -14.36 5.41
CA LYS A 36 -0.49 -14.47 5.32
C LYS A 36 -0.95 -15.92 5.27
N TYR A 37 -0.24 -16.77 4.53
CA TYR A 37 -0.51 -18.20 4.43
C TYR A 37 -0.35 -18.90 5.78
N LYS A 38 0.75 -18.62 6.51
CA LYS A 38 0.97 -19.16 7.86
C LYS A 38 -0.10 -18.66 8.85
N PHE A 39 -0.49 -17.39 8.76
CA PHE A 39 -1.55 -16.81 9.60
C PHE A 39 -2.88 -17.54 9.42
N LYS A 40 -3.26 -17.82 8.17
CA LYS A 40 -4.52 -18.51 7.82
C LYS A 40 -4.55 -20.01 8.13
N GLN A 41 -3.40 -20.65 8.32
CA GLN A 41 -3.36 -22.08 8.67
C GLN A 41 -3.71 -22.36 10.13
N ASP A 42 -3.57 -21.37 11.01
CA ASP A 42 -3.90 -21.50 12.42
C ASP A 42 -5.38 -21.16 12.62
N SER A 43 -6.19 -22.17 12.97
CA SER A 43 -7.64 -22.06 13.16
C SER A 43 -8.04 -21.04 14.23
N ASN A 44 -7.13 -20.66 15.14
CA ASN A 44 -7.40 -19.60 16.11
C ASN A 44 -7.47 -18.20 15.47
N ASN A 45 -7.07 -18.07 14.19
CA ASN A 45 -7.10 -16.83 13.45
C ASN A 45 -8.26 -16.73 12.47
N ASP A 46 -9.20 -17.69 12.47
CA ASP A 46 -10.32 -17.69 11.53
C ASP A 46 -11.03 -16.34 11.56
N ASP A 47 -11.43 -15.83 12.72
CA ASP A 47 -12.09 -14.53 12.89
C ASP A 47 -11.15 -13.35 13.14
N ARG A 48 -9.89 -13.46 12.68
CA ARG A 48 -8.88 -12.42 12.83
C ARG A 48 -8.34 -11.96 11.47
N PHE A 49 -7.72 -10.79 11.49
CA PHE A 49 -7.03 -10.20 10.34
C PHE A 49 -5.51 -10.23 10.58
N CYS A 50 -4.75 -10.36 9.49
CA CYS A 50 -3.30 -10.48 9.57
C CYS A 50 -2.67 -9.09 9.78
N THR A 51 -2.01 -8.91 10.92
CA THR A 51 -1.31 -7.67 11.29
C THR A 51 0.16 -7.91 11.63
N LYS A 52 0.72 -9.05 11.21
CA LYS A 52 2.09 -9.47 11.56
C LYS A 52 3.10 -9.08 10.48
N ASP A 53 4.30 -8.74 10.93
CA ASP A 53 5.48 -8.50 10.10
C ASP A 53 5.24 -7.42 9.02
N LEU A 54 5.29 -7.78 7.73
CA LEU A 54 5.08 -6.81 6.63
C LEU A 54 3.65 -6.25 6.64
N TRP A 55 2.69 -7.03 7.16
CA TRP A 55 1.31 -6.60 7.30
C TRP A 55 1.13 -5.55 8.41
N THR A 56 2.12 -5.31 9.28
CA THR A 56 2.10 -4.15 10.19
C THR A 56 2.46 -2.84 9.48
N TRP A 57 3.16 -2.93 8.34
CA TRP A 57 3.71 -1.75 7.63
C TRP A 57 2.84 -1.35 6.43
N SER A 58 2.11 -2.29 5.86
CA SER A 58 1.19 -2.07 4.75
C SER A 58 0.03 -3.05 4.83
N ARG A 59 -1.16 -2.62 4.39
CA ARG A 59 -2.34 -3.49 4.30
C ARG A 59 -2.25 -4.47 3.14
N HIS A 60 -1.48 -4.16 2.10
CA HIS A 60 -1.25 -5.02 0.93
C HIS A 60 0.23 -5.02 0.51
N PRO A 61 1.15 -5.51 1.38
CA PRO A 61 2.58 -5.50 1.12
C PRO A 61 2.95 -6.39 -0.08
N ASN A 62 2.18 -7.44 -0.33
CA ASN A 62 2.36 -8.29 -1.50
C ASN A 62 2.15 -7.53 -2.82
N TYR A 63 1.14 -6.66 -2.89
CA TYR A 63 0.88 -5.83 -4.07
C TYR A 63 1.92 -4.74 -4.27
N PHE A 64 2.51 -4.22 -3.18
CA PHE A 64 3.70 -3.37 -3.31
C PHE A 64 4.85 -4.14 -3.96
N GLY A 65 5.10 -5.37 -3.52
CA GLY A 65 6.10 -6.26 -4.13
C GLY A 65 5.87 -6.50 -5.62
N GLU A 66 4.64 -6.76 -6.02
CA GLU A 66 4.24 -6.94 -7.42
C GLU A 66 4.47 -5.67 -8.25
N ILE A 67 4.03 -4.50 -7.75
CA ILE A 67 4.26 -3.20 -8.42
C ILE A 67 5.76 -2.99 -8.66
N ILE A 68 6.58 -3.15 -7.62
CA ILE A 68 8.04 -2.95 -7.71
C ILE A 68 8.68 -3.90 -8.72
N GLN A 69 8.23 -5.15 -8.82
CA GLN A 69 8.72 -6.10 -9.83
C GLN A 69 8.46 -5.61 -11.25
N TRP A 70 7.25 -5.15 -11.55
CA TRP A 70 6.91 -4.67 -12.89
C TRP A 70 7.68 -3.40 -13.26
N TRP A 71 7.89 -2.50 -12.30
CA TRP A 71 8.76 -1.33 -12.52
C TRP A 71 10.24 -1.72 -12.69
N GLY A 72 10.70 -2.77 -12.00
CA GLY A 72 12.05 -3.34 -12.18
C GLY A 72 12.24 -3.93 -13.59
N ILE A 73 11.27 -4.70 -14.08
CA ILE A 73 11.27 -5.24 -15.45
C ILE A 73 11.28 -4.10 -16.47
N PHE A 74 10.43 -3.09 -16.27
CA PHE A 74 10.40 -1.93 -17.15
C PHE A 74 11.73 -1.15 -17.15
N THR A 75 12.38 -1.04 -15.98
CA THR A 75 13.70 -0.42 -15.85
C THR A 75 14.72 -1.14 -16.74
N ILE A 76 14.83 -2.48 -16.63
CA ILE A 76 15.69 -3.29 -17.52
C ILE A 76 15.33 -3.07 -19.00
N TYR A 77 14.02 -3.06 -19.30
CA TYR A 77 13.53 -2.87 -20.67
C TYR A 77 14.00 -1.53 -21.29
N THR A 78 14.20 -0.48 -20.49
CA THR A 78 14.60 0.83 -21.02
C THR A 78 15.93 0.81 -21.79
N GLU A 79 16.87 -0.09 -21.45
CA GLU A 79 18.13 -0.27 -22.19
C GLU A 79 17.93 -0.80 -23.62
N THR A 80 16.80 -1.46 -23.86
CA THR A 80 16.46 -2.01 -25.17
C THR A 80 15.82 -0.97 -26.09
N ILE A 81 15.40 0.18 -25.56
CA ILE A 81 14.70 1.22 -26.32
C ILE A 81 15.65 1.89 -27.31
N ARG A 82 15.43 1.63 -28.60
CA ARG A 82 16.17 2.27 -29.71
C ARG A 82 15.34 3.28 -30.49
N GLU A 83 14.02 3.17 -30.39
CA GLU A 83 13.07 3.99 -31.13
C GLU A 83 11.99 4.55 -30.19
N PRO A 84 11.48 5.78 -30.42
CA PRO A 84 10.54 6.42 -29.50
C PRO A 84 9.25 5.64 -29.23
N TRP A 85 8.74 4.86 -30.20
CA TRP A 85 7.52 4.08 -30.02
C TRP A 85 7.67 2.92 -29.03
N MET A 86 8.90 2.45 -28.76
CA MET A 86 9.16 1.37 -27.81
C MET A 86 8.84 1.77 -26.36
N TRP A 87 8.74 3.06 -26.06
CA TRP A 87 8.25 3.54 -24.76
C TRP A 87 6.84 3.05 -24.43
N ILE A 88 6.08 2.54 -25.41
CA ILE A 88 4.81 1.83 -25.19
C ILE A 88 4.93 0.70 -24.14
N GLY A 89 6.12 0.13 -23.91
CA GLY A 89 6.35 -0.86 -22.86
C GLY A 89 5.98 -0.38 -21.45
N ILE A 90 5.97 0.94 -21.19
CA ILE A 90 5.54 1.51 -19.90
C ILE A 90 4.07 1.20 -19.58
N ILE A 91 3.26 0.87 -20.59
CA ILE A 91 1.86 0.48 -20.39
C ILE A 91 1.78 -0.76 -19.48
N SER A 92 2.75 -1.67 -19.53
CA SER A 92 2.73 -2.89 -18.71
C SER A 92 2.75 -2.61 -17.20
N PRO A 93 3.77 -1.93 -16.62
CA PRO A 93 3.77 -1.61 -15.19
C PRO A 93 2.63 -0.68 -14.79
N LEU A 94 2.24 0.27 -15.65
CA LEU A 94 1.09 1.14 -15.38
C LEU A 94 -0.22 0.36 -15.31
N PHE A 95 -0.44 -0.58 -16.23
CA PHE A 95 -1.63 -1.41 -16.28
C PHE A 95 -1.76 -2.27 -15.03
N ILE A 96 -0.68 -2.96 -14.62
CA ILE A 96 -0.70 -3.77 -13.39
C ILE A 96 -0.91 -2.90 -12.16
N THR A 97 -0.22 -1.76 -12.07
CA THR A 97 -0.40 -0.81 -10.95
C THR A 97 -1.87 -0.35 -10.87
N CYS A 98 -2.48 0.01 -11.99
CA CYS A 98 -3.89 0.39 -12.04
C CYS A 98 -4.82 -0.76 -11.67
N LEU A 99 -4.58 -1.97 -12.17
CA LEU A 99 -5.41 -3.14 -11.85
C LEU A 99 -5.37 -3.44 -10.34
N LEU A 100 -4.20 -3.34 -9.72
CA LEU A 100 -4.05 -3.54 -8.28
C LEU A 100 -4.78 -2.46 -7.48
N LEU A 101 -4.52 -1.18 -7.77
CA LEU A 101 -5.08 -0.05 -7.03
C LEU A 101 -6.60 0.13 -7.23
N PHE A 102 -7.12 -0.12 -8.42
CA PHE A 102 -8.51 0.21 -8.74
C PHE A 102 -9.46 -0.99 -8.74
N LEU A 103 -8.95 -2.23 -8.84
CA LEU A 103 -9.79 -3.43 -8.86
C LEU A 103 -9.51 -4.32 -7.65
N GLN A 104 -8.26 -4.76 -7.46
CA GLN A 104 -7.97 -5.79 -6.45
C GLN A 104 -8.02 -5.25 -5.02
N VAL A 105 -7.34 -4.12 -4.75
CA VAL A 105 -7.30 -3.51 -3.41
C VAL A 105 -8.71 -3.14 -2.92
N PRO A 106 -9.55 -2.41 -3.69
CA PRO A 106 -10.92 -2.09 -3.25
C PRO A 106 -11.75 -3.32 -2.91
N ALA A 107 -11.67 -4.37 -3.75
CA ALA A 107 -12.43 -5.59 -3.54
C ALA A 107 -12.02 -6.31 -2.24
N LEU A 108 -10.71 -6.36 -1.95
CA LEU A 108 -10.19 -6.99 -0.73
C LEU A 108 -10.46 -6.16 0.54
N GLU A 109 -10.36 -4.84 0.44
CA GLU A 109 -10.74 -3.93 1.51
C GLU A 109 -12.23 -4.06 1.83
N GLN A 110 -13.09 -4.05 0.81
CA GLN A 110 -14.54 -4.23 0.99
C GLN A 110 -14.87 -5.57 1.67
N HIS A 111 -14.24 -6.67 1.21
CA HIS A 111 -14.43 -7.98 1.83
C HIS A 111 -13.97 -8.00 3.30
N SER A 112 -12.91 -7.27 3.63
CA SER A 112 -12.38 -7.20 5.00
C SER A 112 -13.25 -6.31 5.89
N ASP A 113 -13.74 -5.19 5.36
CA ASP A 113 -14.65 -4.28 6.05
C ASP A 113 -15.97 -4.96 6.39
N VAL A 114 -16.57 -5.70 5.46
CA VAL A 114 -17.81 -6.47 5.72
C VAL A 114 -17.62 -7.47 6.87
N ARG A 115 -16.42 -8.04 6.99
CA ARG A 115 -16.13 -9.08 7.98
C ARG A 115 -15.74 -8.52 9.35
N PHE A 116 -14.97 -7.44 9.38
CA PHE A 116 -14.26 -6.97 10.57
C PHE A 116 -14.65 -5.55 11.00
N ALA A 117 -15.59 -4.87 10.33
CA ALA A 117 -15.99 -3.50 10.66
C ALA A 117 -16.46 -3.32 12.12
N SER A 118 -16.96 -4.35 12.79
CA SER A 118 -17.39 -4.26 14.20
C SER A 118 -16.24 -4.39 15.22
N ILE A 119 -15.02 -4.69 14.76
CA ILE A 119 -13.84 -4.91 15.60
C ILE A 119 -13.05 -3.61 15.71
N GLU A 120 -12.92 -3.06 16.92
CA GLU A 120 -12.22 -1.79 17.18
C GLU A 120 -10.74 -1.86 16.72
N GLU A 121 -10.07 -2.98 16.99
CA GLU A 121 -8.68 -3.18 16.59
C GLU A 121 -8.48 -3.19 15.06
N TYR A 122 -9.51 -3.59 14.30
CA TYR A 122 -9.46 -3.55 12.84
C TYR A 122 -9.57 -2.12 12.31
N GLN A 123 -10.44 -1.31 12.93
CA GLN A 123 -10.60 0.10 12.58
C GLN A 123 -9.30 0.87 12.86
N ASP A 124 -8.68 0.63 14.02
CA ASP A 124 -7.39 1.21 14.38
C ASP A 124 -6.29 0.79 13.41
N TYR A 125 -6.24 -0.49 13.06
CA TYR A 125 -5.29 -1.02 12.08
C TYR A 125 -5.47 -0.34 10.71
N LYS A 126 -6.70 -0.21 10.22
CA LYS A 126 -7.00 0.42 8.93
C LYS A 126 -6.63 1.90 8.90
N HIS A 127 -6.84 2.61 10.02
CA HIS A 127 -6.51 4.03 10.16
C HIS A 127 -5.00 4.30 10.31
N SER A 128 -4.26 3.36 10.91
CA SER A 128 -2.83 3.51 11.19
C SER A 128 -1.90 2.86 10.17
N THR A 129 -2.43 2.08 9.22
CA THR A 129 -1.61 1.30 8.27
C THR A 129 -1.83 1.74 6.83
N SER A 130 -0.73 2.10 6.16
CA SER A 130 -0.69 2.46 4.74
C SER A 130 -1.28 1.33 3.87
N PRO A 131 -2.05 1.62 2.80
CA PRO A 131 -2.67 0.57 2.00
C PRO A 131 -1.66 -0.21 1.15
N ILE A 132 -0.66 0.48 0.56
CA ILE A 132 0.27 -0.14 -0.39
C ILE A 132 1.71 0.06 0.06
N ILE A 133 2.15 1.31 0.19
CA ILE A 133 3.56 1.62 0.45
C ILE A 133 3.92 1.25 1.90
N PRO A 134 4.87 0.34 2.14
CA PRO A 134 5.28 -0.03 3.50
C PRO A 134 5.80 1.18 4.27
N MET A 135 5.16 1.47 5.41
CA MET A 135 5.49 2.61 6.26
C MET A 135 5.25 2.25 7.74
N PRO A 136 6.12 2.69 8.67
CA PRO A 136 5.85 2.55 10.10
C PRO A 136 4.52 3.23 10.48
N PRO A 137 3.64 2.56 11.26
CA PRO A 137 2.33 3.11 11.64
C PRO A 137 2.41 4.48 12.32
N GLU A 138 3.44 4.71 13.15
CA GLU A 138 3.62 5.96 13.87
C GLU A 138 3.88 7.13 12.92
N LEU A 139 4.57 6.87 11.81
CA LEU A 139 4.81 7.87 10.77
C LEU A 139 3.54 8.10 9.95
N TYR A 140 2.82 7.02 9.62
CA TYR A 140 1.61 7.08 8.81
C TYR A 140 0.53 7.97 9.45
N VAL A 141 0.27 7.78 10.76
CA VAL A 141 -0.75 8.55 11.49
C VAL A 141 -0.48 10.05 11.46
N GLY A 142 0.80 10.46 11.50
CA GLY A 142 1.19 11.88 11.48
C GLY A 142 1.07 12.59 10.12
N ILE A 143 0.83 11.85 9.02
CA ILE A 143 0.77 12.44 7.68
C ILE A 143 -0.62 13.06 7.43
N PRO A 144 -0.70 14.31 6.93
CA PRO A 144 -1.95 14.93 6.49
C PRO A 144 -2.71 14.09 5.44
N ASP A 145 -4.04 14.03 5.53
CA ASP A 145 -4.87 13.19 4.67
C ASP A 145 -4.70 13.42 3.17
N PHE A 146 -4.44 14.68 2.76
CA PHE A 146 -4.21 14.97 1.34
C PHE A 146 -2.91 14.33 0.82
N LEU A 147 -1.89 14.21 1.67
CA LEU A 147 -0.63 13.52 1.33
C LEU A 147 -0.81 12.01 1.34
N LYS A 148 -1.58 11.45 2.28
CA LYS A 148 -1.94 10.03 2.27
C LYS A 148 -2.63 9.64 0.95
N LYS A 149 -3.63 10.43 0.54
CA LYS A 149 -4.36 10.25 -0.72
C LYS A 149 -3.47 10.33 -1.95
N LEU A 150 -2.56 11.31 -1.98
CA LEU A 150 -1.73 11.58 -3.15
C LEU A 150 -0.52 10.66 -3.27
N LEU A 151 0.20 10.44 -2.17
CA LEU A 151 1.52 9.79 -2.17
C LEU A 151 1.48 8.33 -1.72
N LEU A 152 0.51 7.95 -0.89
CA LEU A 152 0.42 6.61 -0.29
C LEU A 152 -0.76 5.80 -0.84
N PHE A 153 -1.49 6.36 -1.81
CA PHE A 153 -2.67 5.75 -2.44
C PHE A 153 -3.78 5.42 -1.44
N GLU A 154 -3.97 6.23 -0.40
CA GLU A 154 -5.13 6.16 0.50
C GLU A 154 -6.40 6.68 -0.21
N LEU A 155 -6.95 5.89 -1.13
CA LEU A 155 -8.09 6.32 -1.94
C LEU A 155 -9.41 6.22 -1.15
N PRO A 156 -10.36 7.16 -1.31
CA PRO A 156 -11.56 7.23 -0.47
C PRO A 156 -12.48 6.01 -0.61
N PHE A 157 -12.43 5.32 -1.75
CA PHE A 157 -13.20 4.11 -2.01
C PHE A 157 -12.53 2.83 -1.48
N TYR A 158 -11.48 2.94 -0.66
CA TYR A 158 -10.95 1.81 0.11
C TYR A 158 -11.66 1.64 1.45
N ASP A 159 -12.37 2.67 1.93
CA ASP A 159 -13.08 2.61 3.19
C ASP A 159 -14.58 2.36 2.95
N HIS A 160 -15.03 1.17 3.32
CA HIS A 160 -16.44 0.76 3.25
C HIS A 160 -17.04 0.55 4.65
N ILE A 161 -16.35 0.99 5.71
CA ILE A 161 -16.86 0.88 7.07
C ILE A 161 -18.04 1.85 7.22
N PRO A 162 -19.23 1.38 7.65
CA PRO A 162 -20.37 2.25 7.93
C PRO A 162 -20.04 3.33 8.95
N ASP A 163 -20.51 4.56 8.74
CA ASP A 163 -20.16 5.70 9.61
C ASP A 163 -20.64 5.53 11.06
N ASP A 164 -21.68 4.74 11.30
CA ASP A 164 -22.19 4.39 12.62
C ASP A 164 -21.31 3.35 13.35
N ALA A 165 -20.49 2.60 12.61
CA ALA A 165 -19.54 1.64 13.16
C ALA A 165 -18.17 2.27 13.49
N LYS A 166 -17.82 3.42 12.90
CA LYS A 166 -16.53 4.10 13.11
C LYS A 166 -16.38 4.62 14.56
N PRO A 167 -15.15 4.70 15.10
CA PRO A 167 -14.93 5.30 16.41
C PRO A 167 -15.32 6.77 16.30
N LYS A 168 -16.09 7.29 17.26
CA LYS A 168 -16.38 8.71 17.31
C LYS A 168 -15.05 9.46 17.40
N GLU A 169 -14.80 10.40 16.48
CA GLU A 169 -13.61 11.25 16.54
C GLU A 169 -13.39 11.69 17.99
N PRO A 170 -12.15 11.61 18.51
CA PRO A 170 -11.87 12.17 19.81
C PRO A 170 -12.26 13.64 19.74
N GLN A 171 -13.33 14.02 20.46
CA GLN A 171 -13.75 15.40 20.58
C GLN A 171 -12.49 16.20 20.89
N LYS A 172 -12.06 17.06 19.96
CA LYS A 172 -11.00 18.03 20.23
C LYS A 172 -11.44 18.74 21.50
N THR A 173 -10.82 18.36 22.61
CA THR A 173 -11.14 18.89 23.93
C THR A 173 -10.72 20.35 23.86
N LEU A 174 -11.70 21.23 23.64
CA LEU A 174 -11.50 22.67 23.76
C LEU A 174 -10.80 22.91 25.09
N PRO A 175 -9.67 23.64 25.11
CA PRO A 175 -8.92 23.87 26.33
C PRO A 175 -9.86 24.41 27.41
N ARG A 176 -9.78 23.81 28.59
CA ARG A 176 -10.64 24.01 29.76
C ARG A 176 -10.57 25.44 30.36
N SER A 177 -9.97 26.40 29.65
CA SER A 177 -9.77 27.78 30.09
C SER A 177 -10.92 28.72 29.77
N SER A 178 -11.87 28.36 28.89
CA SER A 178 -12.97 29.28 28.52
C SER A 178 -14.27 29.10 29.32
N ARG A 179 -14.26 28.29 30.38
CA ARG A 179 -15.47 27.99 31.20
C ARG A 179 -15.40 28.62 32.61
N ARG A 180 -14.69 29.75 32.78
CA ARG A 180 -14.56 30.44 34.07
C ARG A 180 -15.05 31.89 34.14
N ASP A 181 -15.62 32.44 33.08
CA ASP A 181 -16.00 33.87 33.03
C ASP A 181 -17.51 34.11 32.79
N MET A 182 -18.40 33.24 33.28
CA MET A 182 -19.85 33.47 33.16
C MET A 182 -20.66 33.17 34.43
N ASP A 183 -20.07 33.38 35.61
CA ASP A 183 -20.82 33.41 36.87
C ASP A 183 -20.34 34.57 37.75
N MET A 184 -20.80 35.79 37.48
CA MET A 184 -20.78 36.88 38.46
C MET A 184 -22.08 37.70 38.37
N PRO A 185 -22.95 37.63 39.40
CA PRO A 185 -24.09 38.52 39.51
C PRO A 185 -23.65 39.91 40.01
N PHE A 186 -24.13 40.96 39.35
CA PHE A 186 -24.30 42.30 39.94
C PHE A 186 -25.80 42.57 40.10
#